data_AF-A0A956E5S0-F1
#
_entry.id   AF-A0A956E5S0-F1
#
_cell.length_a   1.000
_cell.length_b   1.000
_cell.length_c   1.000
_cell.angle_alpha   90.00
_cell.angle_beta   90.00
_cell.angle_gamma   90.00
#
_symmetry.space_group_name_H-M   'P 1'
#
loop_
_entity.id
_entity.type
_entity.pdbx_description
1 polymer ?
#
loop_
_entity_poly.entity_id
_entity_poly.type
_entity_poly.pdbx_seq_one_letter_code
_entity_poly.pdbx_strand_id
1 'polypeptide(L)'
;MNPSKRVFWRSLALTSLSASLIVACSFPEHSFIDDSEFYGSGGTGASGGSAGLGGTGNNTSGGAAGDGGAGAVGGSAGTSAGGSAGSAGMGGAGGTTGGTAGMAGSAGSSGGTGLEDCTNGVDDDGDNKADCEDAKCQSVGYQCLALPSGWDGPVALYEGPNTSVSCSGGFTTLGPGGGKDLNAPNAACSACTCGAPSGTITCKFPDISVYENASCGSGNRWTFSGSDLEMNGVKSGDCFGAQDPFVGPNGELPNASATTRPPTTGGSCVPGGGAPTTPTATWNTNARSCAQTVTPTGCGSNTCVPPTAGIFNGGQCVYKDGDQSCPTGAFTFKHLYYTDYDDTRGCGACTCGTPTDVTCNGSKLEVWTGSGCSGSPDGTVSTPGTTCAPVSTSSDKSFKYTAGTASGGNCPPDGGQPTGGATPKTPVTFCCTK
;
A
#
# COMPACT_ATOMS: atom_id res chain seq x y z
N MET A 1 -57.63 -65.66 -1.19
CA MET A 1 -56.46 -66.08 -2.00
C MET A 1 -55.54 -64.87 -2.16
N ASN A 2 -54.24 -65.10 -1.97
CA ASN A 2 -53.19 -64.16 -1.56
C ASN A 2 -53.04 -62.85 -2.36
N PRO A 3 -52.65 -61.74 -1.70
CA PRO A 3 -52.21 -60.52 -2.35
C PRO A 3 -50.68 -60.43 -2.53
N SER A 4 -50.33 -59.59 -3.50
CA SER A 4 -49.05 -59.09 -3.98
C SER A 4 -47.94 -58.85 -2.94
N LYS A 5 -46.70 -59.26 -3.27
CA LYS A 5 -45.46 -58.74 -2.68
C LYS A 5 -44.64 -58.01 -3.74
N ARG A 6 -44.46 -56.69 -3.55
CA ARG A 6 -43.46 -55.86 -4.23
C ARG A 6 -42.15 -55.91 -3.44
N VAL A 7 -41.03 -56.11 -4.10
CA VAL A 7 -39.69 -55.95 -3.52
C VAL A 7 -39.00 -54.77 -4.22
N PHE A 8 -38.70 -53.74 -3.42
CA PHE A 8 -37.93 -52.55 -3.77
C PHE A 8 -36.44 -52.91 -3.87
N TRP A 9 -35.77 -52.52 -4.96
CA TRP A 9 -34.31 -52.44 -5.02
C TRP A 9 -33.86 -51.03 -4.62
N ARG A 10 -32.97 -50.96 -3.62
CA ARG A 10 -32.38 -49.74 -3.07
C ARG A 10 -31.15 -49.30 -3.87
N SER A 11 -31.06 -48.00 -4.09
CA SER A 11 -29.90 -47.28 -4.60
C SER A 11 -28.67 -47.46 -3.72
N LEU A 12 -27.53 -47.77 -4.33
CA LEU A 12 -26.21 -47.69 -3.70
C LEU A 12 -25.55 -46.40 -4.17
N ALA A 13 -25.49 -45.39 -3.28
CA ALA A 13 -24.74 -44.16 -3.50
C ALA A 13 -23.27 -44.41 -3.13
N LEU A 14 -22.38 -44.26 -4.10
CA LEU A 14 -20.93 -44.26 -3.90
C LEU A 14 -20.51 -42.84 -3.45
N THR A 15 -20.16 -42.69 -2.18
CA THR A 15 -19.49 -41.51 -1.65
C THR A 15 -17.99 -41.60 -1.98
N SER A 16 -17.48 -40.67 -2.80
CA SER A 16 -16.03 -40.52 -3.00
C SER A 16 -15.42 -39.76 -1.82
N LEU A 17 -14.49 -40.42 -1.12
CA LEU A 17 -13.61 -39.79 -0.14
C LEU A 17 -12.56 -38.95 -0.89
N SER A 18 -12.68 -37.63 -0.84
CA SER A 18 -11.62 -36.71 -1.25
C SER A 18 -10.63 -36.58 -0.09
N ALA A 19 -9.47 -37.22 -0.20
CA ALA A 19 -8.36 -36.99 0.72
C ALA A 19 -7.66 -35.67 0.35
N SER A 20 -7.91 -34.63 1.15
CA SER A 20 -7.15 -33.37 1.08
C SER A 20 -5.73 -33.60 1.58
N LEU A 21 -4.78 -33.64 0.66
CA LEU A 21 -3.35 -33.61 0.96
C LEU A 21 -2.96 -32.17 1.33
N ILE A 22 -2.76 -31.90 2.61
CA ILE A 22 -2.17 -30.64 3.08
C ILE A 22 -0.66 -30.71 2.79
N VAL A 23 -0.23 -30.05 1.72
CA VAL A 23 1.18 -29.76 1.47
C VAL A 23 1.54 -28.52 2.29
N ALA A 24 2.18 -28.74 3.43
CA ALA A 24 2.83 -27.68 4.18
C ALA A 24 4.08 -27.24 3.41
N CYS A 25 4.01 -26.09 2.74
CA CYS A 25 5.19 -25.37 2.29
C CYS A 25 5.80 -24.64 3.49
N SER A 26 6.89 -25.20 4.02
CA SER A 26 7.78 -24.52 4.94
C SER A 26 8.53 -23.44 4.16
N PHE A 27 8.26 -22.16 4.45
CA PHE A 27 9.09 -21.05 3.99
C PHE A 27 10.34 -20.97 4.88
N PRO A 28 11.56 -20.90 4.33
CA PRO A 28 12.72 -20.51 5.13
C PRO A 28 12.63 -19.02 5.45
N GLU A 29 12.83 -18.67 6.71
CA GLU A 29 12.99 -17.31 7.18
C GLU A 29 14.23 -16.69 6.51
N HIS A 30 14.01 -15.68 5.65
CA HIS A 30 15.07 -14.75 5.26
C HIS A 30 15.04 -13.58 6.25
N SER A 31 15.95 -13.62 7.21
CA SER A 31 16.33 -12.46 8.01
C SER A 31 17.07 -11.47 7.09
N PHE A 32 16.44 -10.35 6.75
CA PHE A 32 17.15 -9.19 6.23
C PHE A 32 17.74 -8.42 7.41
N ILE A 33 19.06 -8.50 7.55
CA ILE A 33 19.86 -7.56 8.34
C ILE A 33 20.03 -6.32 7.44
N ASP A 34 19.41 -5.22 7.82
CA ASP A 34 19.65 -3.89 7.26
C ASP A 34 20.82 -3.27 8.02
N ASP A 35 22.03 -3.49 7.51
CA ASP A 35 23.22 -2.70 7.86
C ASP A 35 23.49 -1.75 6.70
N SER A 36 22.88 -0.56 6.75
CA SER A 36 23.39 0.60 6.03
C SER A 36 23.82 1.67 7.03
N GLU A 37 25.12 1.61 7.34
CA GLU A 37 25.84 2.54 8.18
C GLU A 37 25.73 3.97 7.66
N PHE A 38 25.41 4.83 8.63
CA PHE A 38 25.29 6.27 8.55
C PHE A 38 26.68 6.91 8.43
N TYR A 39 27.12 7.26 7.22
CA TYR A 39 28.27 8.16 7.05
C TYR A 39 27.82 9.61 7.28
N GLY A 40 28.07 10.07 8.51
CA GLY A 40 28.01 11.47 8.89
C GLY A 40 29.21 12.26 8.38
N SER A 41 28.93 13.41 7.77
CA SER A 41 29.80 14.58 7.67
C SER A 41 28.91 15.77 8.01
N GLY A 42 29.05 16.48 9.12
CA GLY A 42 30.28 17.14 9.56
C GLY A 42 30.20 18.60 9.12
N GLY A 43 29.53 19.46 9.90
CA GLY A 43 29.38 20.89 9.62
C GLY A 43 29.02 21.67 10.89
N THR A 44 29.96 22.47 11.35
CA THR A 44 30.08 23.12 12.67
C THR A 44 29.47 24.52 12.76
N GLY A 45 29.06 24.90 13.99
CA GLY A 45 28.94 26.29 14.48
C GLY A 45 27.51 26.84 14.47
N ALA A 46 26.95 27.44 15.52
CA ALA A 46 27.54 28.18 16.62
C ALA A 46 26.76 28.02 17.94
N SER A 47 27.49 28.33 19.01
CA SER A 47 27.23 28.25 20.45
C SER A 47 25.93 28.90 20.95
N GLY A 48 25.10 28.10 21.62
CA GLY A 48 24.13 28.55 22.62
C GLY A 48 24.82 28.84 23.95
N GLY A 49 24.44 29.95 24.58
CA GLY A 49 25.01 30.42 25.84
C GLY A 49 24.72 29.50 27.03
N SER A 50 25.71 29.35 27.89
CA SER A 50 25.65 28.59 29.13
C SER A 50 24.68 29.24 30.12
N ALA A 51 23.68 28.48 30.58
CA ALA A 51 22.92 28.80 31.76
C ALA A 51 23.84 28.78 33.00
N GLY A 52 23.73 29.80 33.84
CA GLY A 52 24.48 29.93 35.09
C GLY A 52 24.13 28.81 36.07
N LEU A 53 25.16 28.27 36.72
CA LEU A 53 25.04 27.32 37.83
C LEU A 53 24.34 27.99 39.01
N GLY A 54 23.20 27.42 39.43
CA GLY A 54 22.53 27.76 40.68
C GLY A 54 23.38 27.31 41.87
N GLY A 55 23.65 28.25 42.79
CA GLY A 55 24.34 27.97 44.04
C GLY A 55 23.45 27.20 45.01
N THR A 56 23.97 26.10 45.56
CA THR A 56 23.38 25.39 46.70
C THR A 56 23.65 26.17 47.98
N GLY A 57 22.60 26.73 48.60
CA GLY A 57 22.67 27.31 49.94
C GLY A 57 22.51 26.23 51.01
N ASN A 58 23.57 25.99 51.79
CA ASN A 58 23.50 25.20 53.02
C ASN A 58 23.20 26.10 54.22
N ASN A 59 22.45 25.54 55.14
CA ASN A 59 21.80 26.15 56.29
C ASN A 59 22.81 26.29 57.46
N THR A 60 23.12 27.51 57.91
CA THR A 60 23.39 27.87 59.32
C THR A 60 23.63 29.37 59.51
N SER A 61 22.87 29.96 60.45
CA SER A 61 23.20 31.12 61.30
C SER A 61 23.55 32.48 60.67
N GLY A 62 22.59 33.41 60.78
CA GLY A 62 22.72 34.84 61.12
C GLY A 62 23.94 35.65 60.66
N GLY A 63 23.71 36.61 59.77
CA GLY A 63 24.64 37.73 59.54
C GLY A 63 24.20 38.67 58.42
N ALA A 64 24.00 39.94 58.79
CA ALA A 64 24.01 41.18 57.99
C ALA A 64 23.13 41.32 56.73
N ALA A 65 22.37 42.42 56.71
CA ALA A 65 21.73 42.96 55.50
C ALA A 65 22.81 43.38 54.50
N GLY A 66 22.74 42.84 53.28
CA GLY A 66 23.61 43.24 52.16
C GLY A 66 23.11 44.52 51.50
N ASP A 67 24.07 45.38 51.16
CA ASP A 67 23.88 46.68 50.51
C ASP A 67 23.16 46.59 49.15
N GLY A 68 22.38 47.63 48.84
CA GLY A 68 21.66 47.78 47.59
C GLY A 68 22.59 47.81 46.37
N GLY A 69 22.23 47.02 45.36
CA GLY A 69 22.92 46.97 44.07
C GLY A 69 22.87 48.33 43.37
N ALA A 70 24.05 48.77 42.90
CA ALA A 70 24.24 49.98 42.13
C ALA A 70 23.42 49.95 40.82
N GLY A 71 22.79 51.08 40.52
CA GLY A 71 22.00 51.29 39.31
C GLY A 71 22.81 51.08 38.02
N ALA A 72 22.17 50.44 37.05
CA ALA A 72 22.70 50.29 35.71
C ALA A 72 22.84 51.66 35.03
N VAL A 73 23.99 51.84 34.39
CA VAL A 73 24.36 53.02 33.59
C VAL A 73 23.49 53.07 32.34
N GLY A 74 22.90 54.24 32.07
CA GLY A 74 22.03 54.49 30.93
C GLY A 74 22.72 54.28 29.58
N GLY A 75 22.03 53.57 28.67
CA GLY A 75 22.40 53.44 27.27
C GLY A 75 22.24 54.74 26.50
N SER A 76 23.16 54.98 25.57
CA SER A 76 23.29 56.21 24.78
C SER A 76 22.09 56.46 23.86
N ALA A 77 21.70 57.74 23.76
CA ALA A 77 20.65 58.23 22.88
C ALA A 77 21.02 58.07 21.39
N GLY A 78 20.18 57.33 20.65
CA GLY A 78 20.15 57.38 19.19
C GLY A 78 19.39 58.60 18.70
N THR A 79 20.01 59.38 17.83
CA THR A 79 19.41 60.55 17.18
C THR A 79 18.33 60.13 16.18
N SER A 80 17.06 60.36 16.49
CA SER A 80 15.95 60.46 15.52
C SER A 80 14.79 61.21 16.16
N ALA A 81 14.28 62.21 15.45
CA ALA A 81 13.31 63.19 15.93
C ALA A 81 11.92 62.60 16.21
N GLY A 82 11.27 63.11 17.28
CA GLY A 82 9.82 63.09 17.45
C GLY A 82 9.29 62.07 18.47
N GLY A 83 9.11 62.49 19.72
CA GLY A 83 8.36 61.74 20.72
C GLY A 83 8.61 62.23 22.15
N SER A 84 7.58 62.74 22.81
CA SER A 84 7.62 63.33 24.15
C SER A 84 8.12 62.33 25.21
N ALA A 85 9.16 62.71 25.95
CA ALA A 85 9.65 61.96 27.11
C ALA A 85 8.69 62.12 28.31
N GLY A 86 8.20 60.99 28.84
CA GLY A 86 7.43 60.94 30.07
C GLY A 86 8.27 61.24 31.31
N SER A 87 7.64 61.85 32.30
CA SER A 87 8.21 62.28 33.57
C SER A 87 8.84 61.11 34.35
N ALA A 88 10.10 61.27 34.75
CA ALA A 88 10.77 60.36 35.67
C ALA A 88 10.10 60.38 37.05
N GLY A 89 9.65 59.22 37.52
CA GLY A 89 9.15 59.03 38.88
C GLY A 89 10.27 59.23 39.90
N MET A 90 10.00 60.03 40.94
CA MET A 90 10.89 60.23 42.06
C MET A 90 10.95 58.94 42.92
N GLY A 91 12.15 58.46 43.19
CA GLY A 91 12.39 57.36 44.12
C GLY A 91 11.97 57.73 45.54
N GLY A 92 11.07 56.93 46.13
CA GLY A 92 10.67 57.04 47.53
C GLY A 92 11.77 56.52 48.45
N ALA A 93 12.09 57.31 49.47
CA ALA A 93 13.04 56.98 50.52
C ALA A 93 12.54 55.80 51.38
N GLY A 94 13.45 54.87 51.69
CA GLY A 94 13.21 53.75 52.57
C GLY A 94 12.93 54.21 54.01
N GLY A 95 11.73 53.90 54.49
CA GLY A 95 11.36 53.95 55.90
C GLY A 95 11.38 52.56 56.50
N THR A 96 12.38 52.27 57.31
CA THR A 96 12.39 51.13 58.23
C THR A 96 11.49 51.44 59.42
N THR A 97 10.40 50.70 59.61
CA THR A 97 9.85 50.32 60.94
C THR A 97 8.64 49.40 60.78
N GLY A 98 8.60 48.37 61.63
CA GLY A 98 7.64 47.29 61.57
C GLY A 98 6.19 47.72 61.78
N GLY A 99 5.31 47.11 61.00
CA GLY A 99 3.87 47.13 61.16
C GLY A 99 3.33 45.84 60.56
N THR A 100 2.46 45.17 61.32
CA THR A 100 1.67 44.00 60.96
C THR A 100 1.23 43.99 59.49
N ALA A 101 1.37 42.84 58.83
CA ALA A 101 0.88 42.59 57.48
C ALA A 101 -0.65 42.82 57.42
N GLY A 102 -1.03 44.06 57.10
CA GLY A 102 -2.35 44.39 56.60
C GLY A 102 -2.50 43.77 55.22
N MET A 103 -3.64 43.14 54.99
CA MET A 103 -4.10 42.72 53.66
C MET A 103 -3.80 43.83 52.66
N ALA A 104 -3.06 43.50 51.59
CA ALA A 104 -2.90 44.40 50.46
C ALA A 104 -4.32 44.79 50.03
N GLY A 105 -4.68 46.05 50.29
CA GLY A 105 -5.94 46.60 49.85
C GLY A 105 -5.97 46.48 48.34
N SER A 106 -7.00 45.81 47.83
CA SER A 106 -7.39 45.85 46.43
C SER A 106 -7.34 47.31 46.00
N ALA A 107 -6.34 47.65 45.19
CA ALA A 107 -6.23 48.98 44.62
C ALA A 107 -7.55 49.25 43.91
N GLY A 108 -8.18 50.37 44.29
CA GLY A 108 -9.53 50.72 43.88
C GLY A 108 -9.69 50.55 42.38
N SER A 109 -10.58 49.63 42.00
CA SER A 109 -11.13 49.51 40.67
C SER A 109 -11.87 50.82 40.37
N SER A 110 -11.15 51.76 39.76
CA SER A 110 -11.72 52.99 39.25
C SER A 110 -12.61 52.59 38.09
N GLY A 111 -13.90 52.41 38.37
CA GLY A 111 -14.98 52.01 37.46
C GLY A 111 -14.72 52.41 36.02
N GLY A 112 -13.98 51.54 35.35
CA GLY A 112 -13.48 51.77 34.02
C GLY A 112 -14.64 51.46 33.11
N THR A 113 -15.13 52.47 32.39
CA THR A 113 -15.91 52.22 31.17
C THR A 113 -15.03 51.61 30.07
N GLY A 114 -13.98 50.87 30.46
CA GLY A 114 -13.02 50.20 29.60
C GLY A 114 -13.68 49.02 28.91
N LEU A 115 -13.13 48.71 27.75
CA LEU A 115 -13.44 47.50 27.03
C LEU A 115 -12.83 46.33 27.81
N GLU A 116 -13.64 45.30 28.09
CA GLU A 116 -13.21 44.09 28.79
C GLU A 116 -12.23 43.29 27.92
N ASP A 117 -11.07 42.89 28.48
CA ASP A 117 -10.15 41.96 27.84
C ASP A 117 -10.38 40.53 28.35
N CYS A 118 -11.22 39.81 27.61
CA CYS A 118 -11.66 38.45 27.90
C CYS A 118 -10.58 37.35 27.89
N THR A 119 -9.29 37.71 27.88
CA THR A 119 -8.18 36.76 27.77
C THR A 119 -7.14 36.87 28.88
N ASN A 120 -7.24 37.87 29.77
CA ASN A 120 -6.14 38.25 30.64
C ASN A 120 -6.29 37.75 32.10
N GLY A 121 -7.43 37.17 32.49
CA GLY A 121 -7.61 36.71 33.87
C GLY A 121 -8.06 37.79 34.86
N VAL A 122 -8.40 38.99 34.38
CA VAL A 122 -8.66 40.19 35.18
C VAL A 122 -10.07 40.68 34.89
N ASP A 123 -10.72 41.23 35.93
CA ASP A 123 -11.96 42.01 35.79
C ASP A 123 -11.56 43.45 35.42
N ASP A 124 -11.57 43.77 34.13
CA ASP A 124 -11.07 45.05 33.62
C ASP A 124 -12.09 46.19 33.76
N ASP A 125 -13.38 45.87 33.95
CA ASP A 125 -14.46 46.84 34.08
C ASP A 125 -14.93 47.11 35.52
N GLY A 126 -14.53 46.26 36.47
CA GLY A 126 -14.76 46.39 37.90
C GLY A 126 -16.12 45.88 38.38
N ASP A 127 -16.81 45.03 37.61
CA ASP A 127 -18.11 44.46 38.00
C ASP A 127 -18.01 43.21 38.89
N ASN A 128 -16.79 42.80 39.25
CA ASN A 128 -16.40 41.58 39.96
C ASN A 128 -16.62 40.28 39.18
N LYS A 129 -16.59 40.33 37.85
CA LYS A 129 -16.60 39.15 36.98
C LYS A 129 -15.44 39.26 35.99
N ALA A 130 -14.54 38.29 36.03
CA ALA A 130 -13.42 38.23 35.10
C ALA A 130 -13.75 37.33 33.90
N ASP A 131 -13.31 37.73 32.72
CA ASP A 131 -13.35 36.94 31.48
C ASP A 131 -14.71 36.24 31.22
N CYS A 132 -14.76 34.90 31.23
CA CYS A 132 -15.96 34.13 30.89
C CYS A 132 -17.14 34.32 31.88
N GLU A 133 -16.89 34.80 33.10
CA GLU A 133 -17.98 35.14 34.03
C GLU A 133 -18.66 36.46 33.62
N ASP A 134 -17.96 37.33 32.89
CA ASP A 134 -18.47 38.61 32.42
C ASP A 134 -19.43 38.43 31.23
N ALA A 135 -20.59 39.08 31.34
CA ALA A 135 -21.59 39.16 30.28
C ALA A 135 -21.05 39.83 28.99
N LYS A 136 -20.09 40.76 29.09
CA LYS A 136 -19.43 41.38 27.93
C LYS A 136 -18.63 40.34 27.14
N CYS A 137 -17.91 39.45 27.82
CA CYS A 137 -17.17 38.38 27.17
C CYS A 137 -18.09 37.30 26.59
N GLN A 138 -19.17 36.97 27.30
CA GLN A 138 -20.21 36.09 26.76
C GLN A 138 -20.85 36.67 25.50
N SER A 139 -21.02 38.00 25.42
CA SER A 139 -21.58 38.68 24.24
C SER A 139 -20.71 38.58 22.99
N VAL A 140 -19.39 38.40 23.17
CA VAL A 140 -18.44 38.15 22.07
C VAL A 140 -18.15 36.65 21.87
N GLY A 141 -18.81 35.78 22.63
CA GLY A 141 -18.85 34.32 22.40
C GLY A 141 -17.93 33.48 23.29
N TYR A 142 -17.36 34.05 24.37
CA TYR A 142 -16.72 33.25 25.41
C TYR A 142 -17.75 32.45 26.20
N GLN A 143 -17.40 31.23 26.59
CA GLN A 143 -18.30 30.37 27.34
C GLN A 143 -17.56 29.43 28.30
N CYS A 144 -18.19 29.13 29.43
CA CYS A 144 -17.72 28.09 30.35
C CYS A 144 -18.19 26.71 29.89
N LEU A 145 -17.24 25.81 29.62
CA LEU A 145 -17.53 24.47 29.13
C LEU A 145 -16.95 23.41 30.09
N ALA A 146 -17.76 22.42 30.44
CA ALA A 146 -17.33 21.27 31.24
C ALA A 146 -16.63 20.26 30.33
N LEU A 147 -15.31 20.08 30.51
CA LEU A 147 -14.53 19.11 29.73
C LEU A 147 -14.71 17.69 30.29
N PRO A 148 -15.06 16.70 29.45
CA PRO A 148 -15.15 15.30 29.85
C PRO A 148 -13.80 14.77 30.32
N SER A 149 -13.78 14.01 31.43
CA SER A 149 -12.55 13.39 31.94
C SER A 149 -11.94 12.41 30.91
N GLY A 150 -10.63 12.51 30.71
CA GLY A 150 -9.88 11.61 29.82
C GLY A 150 -10.04 11.91 28.32
N TRP A 151 -10.45 13.14 27.99
CA TRP A 151 -10.43 13.72 26.66
C TRP A 151 -9.54 14.97 26.66
N ASP A 152 -8.85 15.23 25.56
CA ASP A 152 -7.99 16.41 25.40
C ASP A 152 -8.76 17.55 24.72
N GLY A 153 -8.51 18.79 25.12
CA GLY A 153 -9.19 19.97 24.58
C GLY A 153 -9.30 21.11 25.60
N PRO A 154 -10.01 22.21 25.26
CA PRO A 154 -10.79 22.42 24.04
C PRO A 154 -9.91 22.74 22.83
N VAL A 155 -10.40 22.38 21.64
CA VAL A 155 -9.80 22.75 20.35
C VAL A 155 -10.85 23.28 19.37
N ALA A 156 -10.41 24.19 18.50
CA ALA A 156 -11.16 24.56 17.31
C ALA A 156 -10.79 23.62 16.16
N LEU A 157 -11.78 22.97 15.54
CA LEU A 157 -11.58 21.99 14.47
C LEU A 157 -11.89 22.60 13.09
N TYR A 158 -10.92 22.51 12.19
CA TYR A 158 -11.09 22.72 10.76
C TYR A 158 -11.31 21.38 10.09
N GLU A 159 -12.30 21.32 9.19
CA GLU A 159 -12.53 20.21 8.29
C GLU A 159 -12.71 20.75 6.87
N GLY A 160 -11.87 20.29 5.93
CA GLY A 160 -11.96 20.72 4.54
C GLY A 160 -10.78 20.28 3.67
N PRO A 161 -10.68 20.76 2.42
CA PRO A 161 -9.68 20.28 1.47
C PRO A 161 -8.26 20.78 1.75
N ASN A 162 -8.08 21.83 2.56
CA ASN A 162 -6.76 22.43 2.77
C ASN A 162 -5.93 21.60 3.74
N THR A 163 -4.72 21.24 3.33
CA THR A 163 -3.75 20.50 4.15
C THR A 163 -2.98 21.41 5.13
N SER A 164 -2.90 22.70 4.80
CA SER A 164 -2.27 23.75 5.59
C SER A 164 -3.33 24.70 6.13
N VAL A 165 -3.44 24.75 7.45
CA VAL A 165 -4.34 25.64 8.19
C VAL A 165 -3.55 26.28 9.31
N SER A 166 -3.62 27.61 9.39
CA SER A 166 -2.98 28.38 10.45
C SER A 166 -3.95 28.59 11.60
N CYS A 167 -3.45 28.40 12.81
CA CYS A 167 -4.15 28.71 14.04
C CYS A 167 -4.21 30.23 14.26
N SER A 168 -5.34 30.73 14.77
CA SER A 168 -5.60 32.17 14.95
C SER A 168 -6.65 32.42 16.03
N GLY A 169 -6.76 33.67 16.49
CA GLY A 169 -7.65 34.04 17.59
C GLY A 169 -7.20 33.41 18.90
N GLY A 170 -8.15 32.93 19.71
CA GLY A 170 -7.86 32.26 20.99
C GLY A 170 -7.24 30.87 20.86
N PHE A 171 -7.16 30.32 19.64
CA PHE A 171 -6.58 29.02 19.34
C PHE A 171 -5.32 29.21 18.50
N THR A 172 -4.15 29.28 19.14
CA THR A 172 -2.89 29.66 18.49
C THR A 172 -1.91 28.50 18.30
N THR A 173 -2.12 27.37 18.98
CA THR A 173 -1.24 26.21 18.91
C THR A 173 -1.83 25.14 18.00
N LEU A 174 -1.04 24.64 17.04
CA LEU A 174 -1.48 23.54 16.19
C LEU A 174 -1.61 22.25 17.02
N GLY A 175 -2.79 21.66 17.01
CA GLY A 175 -3.10 20.40 17.65
C GLY A 175 -3.06 19.22 16.67
N PRO A 176 -3.53 18.03 17.09
CA PRO A 176 -3.61 16.89 16.20
C PRO A 176 -4.56 17.14 15.03
N GLY A 177 -4.32 16.43 13.95
CA GLY A 177 -5.16 16.43 12.76
C GLY A 177 -5.28 15.04 12.20
N GLY A 178 -5.81 14.94 11.00
CA GLY A 178 -5.92 13.67 10.28
C GLY A 178 -6.55 13.91 8.91
N GLY A 179 -6.96 12.84 8.27
CA GLY A 179 -7.81 12.89 7.09
C GLY A 179 -8.93 11.88 7.15
N LYS A 180 -9.94 12.10 6.32
CA LYS A 180 -10.96 11.11 6.00
C LYS A 180 -11.19 11.13 4.49
N ASP A 181 -11.99 10.18 4.01
CA ASP A 181 -12.24 10.00 2.57
C ASP A 181 -10.94 9.72 1.80
N LEU A 182 -10.24 8.65 2.19
CA LEU A 182 -8.99 8.21 1.56
C LEU A 182 -9.19 7.99 0.06
N ASN A 183 -8.45 8.75 -0.74
CA ASN A 183 -8.35 8.59 -2.17
C ASN A 183 -7.04 7.88 -2.50
N ALA A 184 -7.14 6.60 -2.85
CA ALA A 184 -6.00 5.76 -3.18
C ALA A 184 -6.24 5.05 -4.53
N PRO A 185 -5.93 5.70 -5.67
CA PRO A 185 -6.09 5.10 -6.99
C PRO A 185 -5.33 3.77 -7.10
N ASN A 186 -5.84 2.81 -7.87
CA ASN A 186 -5.15 1.53 -8.07
C ASN A 186 -3.71 1.72 -8.60
N ALA A 187 -2.82 0.78 -8.28
CA ALA A 187 -1.48 0.75 -8.87
C ALA A 187 -1.57 0.62 -10.40
N ALA A 188 -0.69 1.31 -11.11
CA ALA A 188 -0.48 1.09 -12.53
C ALA A 188 0.59 0.00 -12.72
N CYS A 189 0.27 -1.04 -13.47
CA CYS A 189 1.17 -2.17 -13.67
C CYS A 189 1.81 -2.11 -15.05
N SER A 190 3.13 -2.23 -15.11
CA SER A 190 3.82 -2.43 -16.40
C SER A 190 3.33 -3.73 -17.06
N ALA A 191 3.15 -3.68 -18.38
CA ALA A 191 2.65 -4.83 -19.13
C ALA A 191 3.57 -6.05 -18.92
N CYS A 192 2.96 -7.23 -18.76
CA CYS A 192 3.72 -8.47 -18.70
C CYS A 192 4.38 -8.76 -20.03
N THR A 193 5.63 -9.23 -19.94
CA THR A 193 6.44 -9.64 -21.08
C THR A 193 6.99 -11.04 -20.79
N CYS A 194 7.26 -11.78 -21.85
CA CYS A 194 7.91 -13.07 -21.76
C CYS A 194 9.20 -13.02 -22.56
N GLY A 195 10.29 -13.49 -21.96
CA GLY A 195 11.54 -13.71 -22.68
C GLY A 195 11.39 -14.77 -23.77
N ALA A 196 12.44 -14.96 -24.56
CA ALA A 196 12.49 -16.05 -25.54
C ALA A 196 12.32 -17.42 -24.84
N PRO A 197 11.67 -18.41 -25.50
CA PRO A 197 11.59 -19.77 -24.99
C PRO A 197 12.98 -20.32 -24.66
N SER A 198 13.11 -20.91 -23.47
CA SER A 198 14.35 -21.47 -22.96
C SER A 198 14.10 -22.87 -22.37
N GLY A 199 15.17 -23.61 -22.11
CA GLY A 199 15.10 -24.98 -21.62
C GLY A 199 15.04 -26.02 -22.74
N THR A 200 14.72 -27.27 -22.39
CA THR A 200 14.66 -28.38 -23.36
C THR A 200 13.34 -28.29 -24.11
N ILE A 201 13.38 -27.76 -25.33
CA ILE A 201 12.28 -27.83 -26.29
C ILE A 201 12.58 -28.98 -27.22
N THR A 202 11.75 -30.03 -27.16
CA THR A 202 11.93 -31.21 -28.01
C THR A 202 10.90 -31.19 -29.14
N CYS A 203 11.38 -31.38 -30.36
CA CYS A 203 10.54 -31.68 -31.50
C CYS A 203 10.02 -33.11 -31.36
N LYS A 204 8.73 -33.21 -31.10
CA LYS A 204 8.01 -34.47 -30.96
C LYS A 204 7.84 -35.15 -32.31
N PHE A 205 7.26 -36.35 -32.29
CA PHE A 205 6.83 -37.01 -33.51
C PHE A 205 5.66 -36.27 -34.17
N PRO A 206 5.74 -36.02 -35.49
CA PRO A 206 4.59 -35.54 -36.23
C PRO A 206 3.55 -36.64 -36.41
N ASP A 207 2.31 -36.25 -36.67
CA ASP A 207 1.38 -37.18 -37.30
C ASP A 207 1.92 -37.53 -38.68
N ILE A 208 1.95 -38.81 -39.03
CA ILE A 208 2.41 -39.29 -40.34
C ILE A 208 1.17 -39.76 -41.09
N SER A 209 0.93 -39.24 -42.28
CA SER A 209 -0.07 -39.80 -43.18
C SER A 209 0.60 -40.68 -44.23
N VAL A 210 -0.10 -41.69 -44.72
CA VAL A 210 0.32 -42.54 -45.84
C VAL A 210 -0.89 -42.70 -46.76
N TYR A 211 -0.70 -42.51 -48.06
CA TYR A 211 -1.74 -42.60 -49.08
C TYR A 211 -1.49 -43.81 -49.98
N GLU A 212 -2.51 -44.23 -50.75
CA GLU A 212 -2.33 -45.23 -51.82
C GLU A 212 -1.90 -44.61 -53.16
N ASN A 213 -2.02 -43.29 -53.31
CA ASN A 213 -1.75 -42.56 -54.54
C ASN A 213 -0.55 -41.60 -54.40
N ALA A 214 0.20 -41.43 -55.50
CA ALA A 214 1.43 -40.63 -55.54
C ALA A 214 1.19 -39.12 -55.37
N SER A 215 -0.06 -38.68 -55.44
CA SER A 215 -0.47 -37.28 -55.32
C SER A 215 -0.92 -36.90 -53.92
N CYS A 216 -0.97 -37.86 -52.98
CA CYS A 216 -1.61 -37.73 -51.66
C CYS A 216 -2.94 -36.97 -51.69
N GLY A 217 -3.70 -37.23 -52.76
CA GLY A 217 -5.07 -36.77 -52.97
C GLY A 217 -6.09 -37.81 -52.54
N SER A 218 -7.33 -37.66 -53.01
CA SER A 218 -8.46 -38.55 -52.70
C SER A 218 -8.12 -40.03 -52.91
N GLY A 219 -8.21 -40.83 -51.85
CA GLY A 219 -7.90 -42.26 -51.78
C GLY A 219 -7.86 -42.73 -50.33
N ASN A 220 -7.56 -44.01 -50.09
CA ASN A 220 -7.37 -44.48 -48.71
C ASN A 220 -6.16 -43.78 -48.09
N ARG A 221 -6.34 -43.35 -46.84
CA ARG A 221 -5.35 -42.64 -46.03
C ARG A 221 -5.22 -43.32 -44.69
N TRP A 222 -4.00 -43.73 -44.35
CA TRP A 222 -3.66 -44.14 -42.99
C TRP A 222 -2.97 -42.98 -42.30
N THR A 223 -3.40 -42.66 -41.09
CA THR A 223 -2.78 -41.61 -40.28
C THR A 223 -2.30 -42.22 -38.98
N PHE A 224 -1.02 -42.03 -38.69
CA PHE A 224 -0.37 -42.41 -37.46
C PHE A 224 -0.24 -41.16 -36.63
N SER A 225 -0.80 -41.16 -35.42
CA SER A 225 -0.56 -40.03 -34.55
C SER A 225 0.85 -40.12 -33.98
N GLY A 226 1.56 -38.99 -34.00
CA GLY A 226 2.89 -38.92 -33.40
C GLY A 226 2.87 -39.31 -31.91
N SER A 227 1.79 -39.00 -31.19
CA SER A 227 1.63 -39.38 -29.79
C SER A 227 1.53 -40.89 -29.58
N ASP A 228 0.95 -41.63 -30.52
CA ASP A 228 0.83 -43.10 -30.40
C ASP A 228 2.17 -43.78 -30.63
N LEU A 229 2.99 -43.25 -31.54
CA LEU A 229 4.36 -43.71 -31.75
C LEU A 229 5.21 -43.48 -30.49
N GLU A 230 5.09 -42.30 -29.88
CA GLU A 230 5.77 -41.97 -28.62
C GLU A 230 5.30 -42.88 -27.46
N MET A 231 3.99 -43.11 -27.32
CA MET A 231 3.45 -44.00 -26.28
C MET A 231 3.94 -45.45 -26.43
N ASN A 232 4.17 -45.90 -27.67
CA ASN A 232 4.74 -47.22 -27.96
C ASN A 232 6.28 -47.24 -27.84
N GLY A 233 6.90 -46.18 -27.33
CA GLY A 233 8.33 -46.10 -27.04
C GLY A 233 9.22 -45.81 -28.25
N VAL A 234 8.64 -45.46 -29.40
CA VAL A 234 9.41 -45.05 -30.59
C VAL A 234 10.05 -43.68 -30.33
N LYS A 235 11.38 -43.61 -30.47
CA LYS A 235 12.18 -42.40 -30.26
C LYS A 235 12.71 -41.88 -31.59
N SER A 236 13.08 -40.60 -31.60
CA SER A 236 13.75 -40.05 -32.78
C SER A 236 15.01 -40.84 -33.11
N GLY A 237 15.17 -41.17 -34.40
CA GLY A 237 16.26 -42.00 -34.90
C GLY A 237 15.93 -43.49 -34.91
N ASP A 238 14.87 -43.93 -34.21
CA ASP A 238 14.43 -45.32 -34.27
C ASP A 238 13.87 -45.62 -35.66
N CYS A 239 14.22 -46.81 -36.14
CA CYS A 239 13.54 -47.39 -37.28
C CYS A 239 12.33 -48.16 -36.77
N PHE A 240 11.15 -47.81 -37.26
CA PHE A 240 9.93 -48.54 -36.97
C PHE A 240 9.36 -49.12 -38.25
N GLY A 241 8.98 -50.40 -38.17
CA GLY A 241 8.33 -51.07 -39.26
C GLY A 241 6.92 -50.55 -39.46
N ALA A 242 6.46 -50.64 -40.69
CA ALA A 242 5.07 -50.64 -41.04
C ALA A 242 4.40 -51.93 -40.48
N GLN A 243 4.31 -52.11 -39.16
CA GLN A 243 3.67 -53.32 -38.62
C GLN A 243 2.18 -53.31 -38.99
N ASP A 244 1.70 -54.48 -39.42
CA ASP A 244 0.35 -54.79 -39.92
C ASP A 244 -0.75 -54.09 -39.09
N PRO A 245 -1.25 -52.94 -39.57
CA PRO A 245 -2.21 -52.87 -40.69
C PRO A 245 -1.75 -51.97 -41.85
N PHE A 246 -0.45 -51.73 -42.00
CA PHE A 246 0.11 -50.89 -43.06
C PHE A 246 -0.06 -51.45 -44.47
N VAL A 247 -0.50 -52.68 -44.57
CA VAL A 247 -0.71 -53.37 -45.82
C VAL A 247 -2.19 -53.23 -46.13
N GLY A 248 -2.53 -52.50 -47.20
CA GLY A 248 -3.89 -52.57 -47.73
C GLY A 248 -4.27 -54.05 -47.95
N PRO A 249 -5.55 -54.40 -48.09
CA PRO A 249 -6.00 -55.81 -48.19
C PRO A 249 -5.31 -56.65 -49.29
N ASN A 250 -4.50 -56.03 -50.15
CA ASN A 250 -3.78 -56.62 -51.28
C ASN A 250 -2.25 -56.71 -51.13
N GLY A 251 -1.63 -56.48 -49.97
CA GLY A 251 -0.18 -56.72 -49.84
C GLY A 251 0.74 -55.55 -50.22
N GLU A 252 0.21 -54.50 -50.84
CA GLU A 252 1.00 -53.45 -51.47
C GLU A 252 0.56 -52.05 -51.00
N LEU A 253 1.54 -51.17 -50.79
CA LEU A 253 1.36 -49.72 -50.64
C LEU A 253 1.73 -49.07 -51.98
N PRO A 254 0.78 -48.85 -52.91
CA PRO A 254 1.16 -48.59 -54.29
C PRO A 254 1.76 -47.21 -54.50
N ASN A 255 1.53 -46.24 -53.61
CA ASN A 255 2.21 -44.94 -53.63
C ASN A 255 1.97 -44.20 -52.30
N ALA A 256 2.87 -44.33 -51.34
CA ALA A 256 2.78 -43.64 -50.07
C ALA A 256 3.34 -42.21 -50.13
N SER A 257 2.76 -41.31 -49.35
CA SER A 257 3.27 -39.96 -49.14
C SER A 257 2.90 -39.51 -47.73
N ALA A 258 3.77 -38.74 -47.08
CA ALA A 258 3.57 -38.28 -45.72
C ALA A 258 3.49 -36.76 -45.57
N THR A 259 2.67 -36.32 -44.63
CA THR A 259 2.59 -34.95 -44.13
C THR A 259 2.76 -34.96 -42.63
N THR A 260 3.14 -33.82 -42.04
CA THR A 260 3.52 -33.72 -40.62
C THR A 260 2.97 -32.49 -39.93
N ARG A 261 2.52 -32.62 -38.67
CA ARG A 261 2.12 -31.49 -37.80
C ARG A 261 3.29 -31.07 -36.90
N PRO A 262 3.57 -29.78 -36.66
CA PRO A 262 4.64 -29.38 -35.75
C PRO A 262 4.27 -29.76 -34.32
N PRO A 263 5.04 -30.62 -33.64
CA PRO A 263 4.72 -30.99 -32.29
C PRO A 263 5.90 -30.57 -31.42
N THR A 264 5.67 -29.60 -30.55
CA THR A 264 6.66 -29.14 -29.60
C THR A 264 6.12 -29.40 -28.22
N THR A 265 6.97 -29.88 -27.33
CA THR A 265 6.65 -30.01 -25.92
C THR A 265 7.86 -29.64 -25.11
N GLY A 266 7.60 -28.98 -23.98
CA GLY A 266 8.62 -28.44 -23.11
C GLY A 266 8.95 -26.99 -23.43
N GLY A 267 9.97 -26.51 -22.73
CA GLY A 267 10.36 -25.11 -22.69
C GLY A 267 9.52 -24.26 -21.74
N SER A 268 10.13 -23.18 -21.30
CA SER A 268 9.50 -22.13 -20.50
C SER A 268 10.08 -20.78 -20.90
N CYS A 269 9.28 -19.74 -20.79
CA CYS A 269 9.77 -18.37 -20.89
C CYS A 269 9.93 -17.77 -19.49
N VAL A 270 10.99 -16.96 -19.32
CA VAL A 270 11.16 -16.17 -18.10
C VAL A 270 10.18 -15.00 -18.17
N PRO A 271 9.26 -14.85 -17.20
CA PRO A 271 8.37 -13.70 -17.15
C PRO A 271 9.12 -12.44 -16.75
N GLY A 272 8.68 -11.30 -17.28
CA GLY A 272 9.16 -9.96 -16.94
C GLY A 272 8.01 -8.95 -16.94
N GLY A 273 8.28 -7.75 -16.44
CA GLY A 273 7.26 -6.71 -16.25
C GLY A 273 6.49 -6.88 -14.94
N GLY A 274 5.27 -6.34 -14.87
CA GLY A 274 4.44 -6.39 -13.67
C GLY A 274 4.95 -5.53 -12.50
N ALA A 275 5.96 -4.69 -12.72
CA ALA A 275 6.41 -3.73 -11.73
C ALA A 275 5.28 -2.70 -11.45
N PRO A 276 4.92 -2.46 -10.18
CA PRO A 276 3.91 -1.49 -9.81
C PRO A 276 4.45 -0.06 -9.83
N THR A 277 3.61 0.86 -10.29
CA THR A 277 3.73 2.30 -10.01
C THR A 277 2.50 2.69 -9.20
N THR A 278 2.70 3.01 -7.92
CA THR A 278 1.59 3.30 -6.99
C THR A 278 1.46 4.81 -6.81
N PRO A 279 0.35 5.44 -7.26
CA PRO A 279 0.11 6.85 -6.98
C PRO A 279 -0.03 7.07 -5.47
N THR A 280 0.58 8.14 -4.95
CA THR A 280 0.48 8.54 -3.54
C THR A 280 -0.98 8.66 -3.14
N ALA A 281 -1.38 8.01 -2.05
CA ALA A 281 -2.72 8.18 -1.51
C ALA A 281 -2.86 9.55 -0.84
N THR A 282 -4.04 10.14 -0.97
CA THR A 282 -4.37 11.45 -0.39
C THR A 282 -5.68 11.38 0.36
N TRP A 283 -5.89 12.31 1.28
CA TRP A 283 -7.18 12.50 1.93
C TRP A 283 -7.95 13.59 1.19
N ASN A 284 -9.17 13.30 0.74
CA ASN A 284 -10.02 14.33 0.12
C ASN A 284 -10.48 15.36 1.15
N THR A 285 -10.61 14.94 2.41
CA THR A 285 -10.97 15.81 3.53
C THR A 285 -9.89 15.76 4.59
N ASN A 286 -9.33 16.91 4.93
CA ASN A 286 -8.31 17.08 5.95
C ASN A 286 -8.92 17.70 7.22
N ALA A 287 -8.45 17.22 8.36
CA ALA A 287 -8.75 17.76 9.67
C ALA A 287 -7.49 18.40 10.28
N ARG A 288 -7.67 19.59 10.84
CA ARG A 288 -6.64 20.29 11.61
C ARG A 288 -7.30 20.90 12.83
N SER A 289 -6.76 20.65 14.02
CA SER A 289 -7.23 21.30 15.23
C SER A 289 -6.25 22.36 15.69
N CYS A 290 -6.78 23.39 16.34
CA CYS A 290 -5.99 24.41 17.01
C CYS A 290 -6.38 24.42 18.49
N ALA A 291 -5.39 24.30 19.36
CA ALA A 291 -5.54 24.33 20.81
C ALA A 291 -5.43 25.75 21.35
N GLN A 292 -6.19 25.98 22.42
CA GLN A 292 -6.16 27.21 23.19
C GLN A 292 -4.88 27.28 24.04
N THR A 293 -4.20 28.42 24.06
CA THR A 293 -2.97 28.64 24.86
C THR A 293 -3.18 29.46 26.11
N VAL A 294 -4.15 30.38 26.08
CA VAL A 294 -4.52 31.21 27.23
C VAL A 294 -5.74 30.58 27.87
N THR A 295 -5.74 30.36 29.17
CA THR A 295 -6.92 29.83 29.88
C THR A 295 -7.48 30.98 30.71
N PRO A 296 -8.46 31.74 30.19
CA PRO A 296 -9.06 32.82 30.95
C PRO A 296 -9.80 32.24 32.17
N THR A 297 -10.04 33.09 33.15
CA THR A 297 -10.64 32.70 34.43
C THR A 297 -12.17 32.82 34.37
N GLY A 298 -12.85 32.83 35.53
CA GLY A 298 -14.31 33.06 35.60
C GLY A 298 -15.22 31.83 35.41
N CYS A 299 -14.68 30.62 35.30
CA CYS A 299 -15.51 29.41 35.05
C CYS A 299 -15.60 28.41 36.21
N GLY A 300 -15.09 28.74 37.39
CA GLY A 300 -15.08 27.82 38.53
C GLY A 300 -14.37 26.50 38.18
N SER A 301 -15.13 25.39 38.16
CA SER A 301 -14.61 24.06 37.77
C SER A 301 -14.62 23.79 36.25
N ASN A 302 -15.24 24.67 35.47
CA ASN A 302 -15.30 24.55 34.02
C ASN A 302 -14.13 25.30 33.37
N THR A 303 -13.90 25.05 32.07
CA THR A 303 -12.87 25.75 31.30
C THR A 303 -13.50 26.91 30.55
N CYS A 304 -12.88 28.10 30.63
CA CYS A 304 -13.25 29.24 29.80
C CYS A 304 -12.73 29.04 28.38
N VAL A 305 -13.63 29.03 27.40
CA VAL A 305 -13.30 28.74 26.01
C VAL A 305 -13.63 29.93 25.11
N PRO A 306 -12.68 30.41 24.27
CA PRO A 306 -12.91 31.51 23.34
C PRO A 306 -13.79 31.09 22.17
N PRO A 307 -14.48 32.03 21.49
CA PRO A 307 -15.27 31.73 20.31
C PRO A 307 -14.40 31.11 19.20
N THR A 308 -14.93 30.11 18.49
CA THR A 308 -14.34 29.64 17.24
C THR A 308 -14.59 30.67 16.14
N ALA A 309 -13.54 31.06 15.40
CA ALA A 309 -13.63 32.07 14.34
C ALA A 309 -13.18 31.52 12.97
N GLY A 310 -13.56 32.21 11.90
CA GLY A 310 -13.04 31.95 10.55
C GLY A 310 -13.46 30.60 9.98
N ILE A 311 -12.48 29.75 9.63
CA ILE A 311 -12.69 28.47 8.95
C ILE A 311 -12.98 27.30 9.91
N PHE A 312 -12.93 27.53 11.22
CA PHE A 312 -13.17 26.52 12.24
C PHE A 312 -14.66 26.50 12.61
N ASN A 313 -15.45 25.68 11.90
CA ASN A 313 -16.92 25.75 11.93
C ASN A 313 -17.63 24.67 12.76
N GLY A 314 -16.91 23.78 13.47
CA GLY A 314 -17.47 22.72 14.33
C GLY A 314 -17.81 23.13 15.77
N GLY A 315 -17.69 24.42 16.11
CA GLY A 315 -17.72 24.84 17.52
C GLY A 315 -16.56 24.26 18.32
N GLN A 316 -16.75 24.15 19.64
CA GLN A 316 -15.70 23.63 20.53
C GLN A 316 -15.64 22.12 20.45
N CYS A 317 -14.43 21.58 20.37
CA CYS A 317 -14.21 20.14 20.28
C CYS A 317 -13.27 19.65 21.37
N VAL A 318 -13.44 18.38 21.73
CA VAL A 318 -12.46 17.57 22.46
C VAL A 318 -12.03 16.40 21.58
N TYR A 319 -10.84 15.85 21.80
CA TYR A 319 -10.33 14.74 21.01
C TYR A 319 -9.72 13.63 21.85
N LYS A 320 -9.62 12.45 21.24
CA LYS A 320 -9.00 11.26 21.82
C LYS A 320 -8.54 10.31 20.75
N ASP A 321 -7.42 9.64 21.00
CA ASP A 321 -6.94 8.56 20.15
C ASP A 321 -7.90 7.36 20.13
N GLY A 322 -8.00 6.73 18.97
CA GLY A 322 -8.91 5.63 18.72
C GLY A 322 -10.25 6.06 18.13
N ASP A 323 -11.03 5.08 17.70
CA ASP A 323 -12.44 5.24 17.37
C ASP A 323 -13.29 5.14 18.65
N GLN A 324 -13.61 6.30 19.24
CA GLN A 324 -14.27 6.41 20.54
C GLN A 324 -15.72 6.86 20.37
N SER A 325 -16.60 6.47 21.28
CA SER A 325 -17.92 7.08 21.38
C SER A 325 -17.82 8.44 22.04
N CYS A 326 -18.53 9.43 21.50
CA CYS A 326 -18.55 10.75 22.11
C CYS A 326 -19.17 10.73 23.50
N PRO A 327 -18.66 11.53 24.44
CA PRO A 327 -19.17 11.59 25.80
C PRO A 327 -20.59 12.18 25.79
N THR A 328 -21.40 11.79 26.77
CA THR A 328 -22.72 12.40 26.98
C THR A 328 -22.55 13.87 27.41
N GLY A 329 -23.45 14.75 26.98
CA GLY A 329 -23.44 16.17 27.37
C GLY A 329 -23.30 17.09 26.16
N ALA A 330 -22.37 18.04 26.23
CA ALA A 330 -22.23 19.07 25.20
C ALA A 330 -21.53 18.58 23.92
N PHE A 331 -20.64 17.59 24.00
CA PHE A 331 -19.81 17.15 22.88
C PHE A 331 -20.40 15.93 22.17
N THR A 332 -21.54 16.10 21.49
CA THR A 332 -22.28 14.99 20.88
C THR A 332 -21.97 14.74 19.41
N PHE A 333 -21.30 15.67 18.73
CA PHE A 333 -21.04 15.60 17.29
C PHE A 333 -19.71 14.92 17.01
N LYS A 334 -19.77 13.67 16.55
CA LYS A 334 -18.59 12.84 16.30
C LYS A 334 -17.99 13.12 14.92
N HIS A 335 -16.69 13.37 14.90
CA HIS A 335 -15.86 13.37 13.71
C HIS A 335 -14.73 12.35 13.89
N LEU A 336 -14.57 11.44 12.93
CA LEU A 336 -13.54 10.42 12.93
C LEU A 336 -12.57 10.66 11.79
N TYR A 337 -11.28 10.76 12.10
CA TYR A 337 -10.21 10.92 11.13
C TYR A 337 -9.09 9.93 11.40
N TYR A 338 -8.16 9.83 10.47
CA TYR A 338 -7.06 8.88 10.47
C TYR A 338 -5.75 9.62 10.19
N THR A 339 -4.71 9.30 10.94
CA THR A 339 -3.39 9.93 10.77
C THR A 339 -2.48 9.15 9.84
N ASP A 340 -2.84 7.90 9.53
CA ASP A 340 -2.04 6.99 8.70
C ASP A 340 -2.94 6.08 7.85
N TYR A 341 -2.33 5.25 7.01
CA TYR A 341 -3.00 4.20 6.24
C TYR A 341 -2.05 3.05 5.92
N ASP A 342 -2.58 1.83 5.87
CA ASP A 342 -1.88 0.71 5.24
C ASP A 342 -2.07 0.77 3.74
N ASP A 343 -0.99 0.60 2.99
CA ASP A 343 -1.04 0.50 1.54
C ASP A 343 -0.48 -0.85 1.07
N THR A 344 -1.38 -1.67 0.52
CA THR A 344 -1.05 -2.98 -0.04
C THR A 344 -1.19 -3.00 -1.56
N ARG A 345 -1.37 -1.83 -2.18
CA ARG A 345 -1.55 -1.72 -3.64
C ARG A 345 -0.28 -2.17 -4.34
N GLY A 346 -0.44 -3.10 -5.27
CA GLY A 346 0.66 -3.69 -6.03
C GLY A 346 0.15 -4.28 -7.34
N CYS A 347 0.96 -5.16 -7.92
CA CYS A 347 0.63 -5.87 -9.15
C CYS A 347 0.78 -7.37 -8.93
N GLY A 348 -0.14 -8.14 -9.50
CA GLY A 348 -0.01 -9.58 -9.58
C GLY A 348 1.23 -9.98 -10.37
N ALA A 349 1.84 -11.11 -10.00
CA ALA A 349 3.01 -11.62 -10.71
C ALA A 349 2.71 -11.87 -12.18
N CYS A 350 3.68 -11.57 -13.05
CA CYS A 350 3.62 -11.96 -14.45
C CYS A 350 3.90 -13.46 -14.58
N THR A 351 3.16 -14.11 -15.46
CA THR A 351 3.38 -15.51 -15.85
C THR A 351 3.48 -15.61 -17.36
N CYS A 352 4.08 -16.70 -17.83
CA CYS A 352 4.21 -17.00 -19.25
C CYS A 352 3.51 -18.31 -19.55
N GLY A 353 2.69 -18.30 -20.59
CA GLY A 353 2.13 -19.53 -21.15
C GLY A 353 3.19 -20.43 -21.78
N THR A 354 2.75 -21.57 -22.27
CA THR A 354 3.63 -22.50 -23.02
C THR A 354 4.10 -21.87 -24.33
N PRO A 355 5.35 -22.13 -24.78
CA PRO A 355 5.84 -21.64 -26.07
C PRO A 355 4.92 -22.03 -27.24
N THR A 356 4.54 -21.05 -28.06
CA THR A 356 3.85 -21.23 -29.35
C THR A 356 4.80 -20.90 -30.50
N ASP A 357 4.42 -21.25 -31.73
CA ASP A 357 5.14 -20.88 -32.96
C ASP A 357 6.60 -21.34 -33.02
N VAL A 358 6.92 -22.41 -32.29
CA VAL A 358 8.23 -23.04 -32.35
C VAL A 358 8.37 -23.80 -33.68
N THR A 359 9.54 -23.66 -34.31
CA THR A 359 9.89 -24.36 -35.55
C THR A 359 10.90 -25.48 -35.29
N CYS A 360 10.75 -26.60 -35.99
CA CYS A 360 11.57 -27.79 -35.81
C CYS A 360 12.49 -28.00 -37.02
N ASN A 361 13.55 -27.18 -37.11
CA ASN A 361 14.42 -27.12 -38.29
C ASN A 361 15.24 -28.39 -38.48
N GLY A 362 15.26 -28.91 -39.71
CA GLY A 362 16.00 -30.13 -40.07
C GLY A 362 15.28 -31.43 -39.72
N SER A 363 14.04 -31.35 -39.23
CA SER A 363 13.24 -32.53 -38.95
C SER A 363 12.81 -33.21 -40.25
N LYS A 364 13.00 -34.52 -40.35
CA LYS A 364 12.70 -35.29 -41.57
C LYS A 364 12.17 -36.68 -41.27
N LEU A 365 11.31 -37.18 -42.14
CA LEU A 365 10.87 -38.56 -42.19
C LEU A 365 11.51 -39.24 -43.39
N GLU A 366 12.25 -40.31 -43.15
CA GLU A 366 12.87 -41.14 -44.18
C GLU A 366 12.04 -42.42 -44.33
N VAL A 367 11.75 -42.79 -45.58
CA VAL A 367 11.00 -44.01 -45.94
C VAL A 367 11.96 -44.99 -46.61
N TRP A 368 11.84 -46.27 -46.28
CA TRP A 368 12.79 -47.31 -46.67
C TRP A 368 12.08 -48.52 -47.29
N THR A 369 12.71 -49.20 -48.25
CA THR A 369 12.17 -50.36 -49.01
C THR A 369 12.40 -51.73 -48.36
N GLY A 370 12.92 -51.77 -47.14
CA GLY A 370 13.15 -53.00 -46.39
C GLY A 370 12.96 -52.78 -44.90
N SER A 371 12.94 -53.87 -44.14
CA SER A 371 12.87 -53.80 -42.68
C SER A 371 14.17 -53.23 -42.10
N GLY A 372 14.06 -52.46 -41.02
CA GLY A 372 15.22 -51.99 -40.25
C GLY A 372 15.97 -50.78 -40.81
N CYS A 373 15.44 -50.08 -41.82
CA CYS A 373 16.00 -48.81 -42.32
C CYS A 373 17.49 -48.91 -42.72
N SER A 374 17.87 -50.01 -43.37
CA SER A 374 19.23 -50.27 -43.86
C SER A 374 19.38 -49.94 -45.34
N GLY A 375 20.53 -49.39 -45.76
CA GLY A 375 20.80 -49.03 -47.17
C GLY A 375 20.65 -47.53 -47.46
N SER A 376 19.99 -47.18 -48.56
CA SER A 376 19.58 -45.80 -48.87
C SER A 376 18.06 -45.63 -48.68
N PRO A 377 17.57 -44.49 -48.18
CA PRO A 377 16.15 -44.22 -48.11
C PRO A 377 15.55 -44.12 -49.51
N ASP A 378 14.36 -44.69 -49.66
CA ASP A 378 13.50 -44.67 -50.84
C ASP A 378 12.91 -43.28 -51.08
N GLY A 379 12.62 -42.55 -50.00
CA GLY A 379 12.13 -41.17 -50.04
C GLY A 379 12.40 -40.41 -48.75
N THR A 380 12.35 -39.08 -48.81
CA THR A 380 12.48 -38.20 -47.63
C THR A 380 11.44 -37.10 -47.67
N VAL A 381 10.75 -36.91 -46.54
CA VAL A 381 9.77 -35.84 -46.32
C VAL A 381 10.31 -34.89 -45.26
N SER A 382 10.48 -33.61 -45.61
CA SER A 382 10.84 -32.56 -44.64
C SER A 382 9.64 -32.18 -43.79
N THR A 383 9.89 -31.82 -42.52
CA THR A 383 8.83 -31.49 -41.55
C THR A 383 9.13 -30.13 -40.89
N PRO A 384 8.15 -29.23 -40.71
CA PRO A 384 6.76 -29.34 -41.15
C PRO A 384 6.66 -29.23 -42.67
N GLY A 385 6.10 -30.24 -43.33
CA GLY A 385 5.88 -30.26 -44.77
C GLY A 385 4.49 -30.80 -45.08
N THR A 386 3.74 -30.08 -45.90
CA THR A 386 2.56 -30.57 -46.61
C THR A 386 2.93 -31.17 -47.97
N THR A 387 4.22 -31.19 -48.30
CA THR A 387 4.73 -31.64 -49.60
C THR A 387 4.67 -33.15 -49.70
N CYS A 388 3.91 -33.61 -50.69
CA CYS A 388 3.81 -35.00 -51.06
C CYS A 388 5.17 -35.54 -51.51
N ALA A 389 5.71 -36.58 -50.88
CA ALA A 389 6.88 -37.27 -51.42
C ALA A 389 6.47 -38.67 -51.90
N PRO A 390 6.69 -39.00 -53.19
CA PRO A 390 6.43 -40.35 -53.67
C PRO A 390 7.43 -41.33 -53.05
N VAL A 391 6.97 -42.55 -52.78
CA VAL A 391 7.83 -43.67 -52.36
C VAL A 391 7.49 -44.90 -53.21
N SER A 392 8.44 -45.82 -53.39
CA SER A 392 8.27 -46.98 -54.27
C SER A 392 7.28 -48.02 -53.72
N THR A 393 6.84 -48.96 -54.55
CA THR A 393 5.72 -49.89 -54.28
C THR A 393 6.10 -51.17 -53.53
N SER A 394 7.16 -51.19 -52.71
CA SER A 394 7.55 -52.42 -52.00
C SER A 394 6.60 -52.75 -50.83
N SER A 395 6.33 -54.04 -50.62
CA SER A 395 5.50 -54.54 -49.51
C SER A 395 6.15 -54.34 -48.14
N ASP A 396 7.49 -54.33 -48.08
CA ASP A 396 8.24 -54.07 -46.85
C ASP A 396 8.62 -52.59 -46.80
N LYS A 397 7.99 -51.84 -45.89
CA LYS A 397 8.34 -50.46 -45.60
C LYS A 397 8.74 -50.27 -44.15
N SER A 398 9.73 -49.44 -43.93
CA SER A 398 10.04 -48.91 -42.60
C SER A 398 10.26 -47.41 -42.65
N PHE A 399 9.98 -46.77 -41.52
CA PHE A 399 10.07 -45.34 -41.36
C PHE A 399 11.12 -45.01 -40.32
N LYS A 400 11.83 -43.91 -40.54
CA LYS A 400 12.73 -43.33 -39.56
C LYS A 400 12.47 -41.84 -39.47
N TYR A 401 12.02 -41.39 -38.31
CA TYR A 401 11.87 -39.97 -38.04
C TYR A 401 13.11 -39.43 -37.32
N THR A 402 13.75 -38.44 -37.93
CA THR A 402 14.82 -37.68 -37.29
C THR A 402 14.27 -36.31 -36.90
N ALA A 403 14.21 -36.06 -35.59
CA ALA A 403 13.80 -34.80 -35.02
C ALA A 403 14.89 -33.76 -35.28
N GLY A 404 14.47 -32.59 -35.72
CA GLY A 404 15.33 -31.44 -35.93
C GLY A 404 15.57 -30.67 -34.63
N THR A 405 16.25 -29.53 -34.77
CA THR A 405 16.49 -28.60 -33.67
C THR A 405 15.32 -27.62 -33.56
N ALA A 406 14.70 -27.56 -32.38
CA ALA A 406 13.70 -26.56 -32.06
C ALA A 406 14.33 -25.15 -32.06
N SER A 407 13.68 -24.19 -32.70
CA SER A 407 14.10 -22.79 -32.71
C SER A 407 12.92 -21.84 -32.88
N GLY A 408 13.10 -20.59 -32.42
CA GLY A 408 12.05 -19.58 -32.43
C GLY A 408 10.97 -19.81 -31.38
N GLY A 409 9.79 -19.28 -31.64
CA GLY A 409 8.62 -19.33 -30.76
C GLY A 409 8.56 -18.18 -29.75
N ASN A 410 7.37 -17.97 -29.19
CA ASN A 410 7.06 -16.94 -28.19
C ASN A 410 6.17 -17.55 -27.09
N CYS A 411 6.21 -17.00 -25.88
CA CYS A 411 5.21 -17.34 -24.87
C CYS A 411 4.19 -16.20 -24.73
N PRO A 412 2.88 -16.50 -24.70
CA PRO A 412 1.88 -15.49 -24.40
C PRO A 412 2.03 -15.05 -22.94
N PRO A 413 2.22 -13.75 -22.66
CA PRO A 413 2.28 -13.24 -21.28
C PRO A 413 0.88 -13.18 -20.66
N ASP A 414 0.82 -13.36 -19.34
CA ASP A 414 -0.40 -13.20 -18.54
C ASP A 414 -0.07 -12.60 -17.16
N GLY A 415 -1.09 -12.10 -16.46
CA GLY A 415 -0.97 -11.48 -15.14
C GLY A 415 -0.74 -9.97 -15.18
N GLY A 416 0.01 -9.44 -14.20
CA GLY A 416 0.33 -8.01 -14.11
C GLY A 416 -0.89 -7.12 -13.86
N GLN A 417 -1.97 -7.67 -13.31
CA GLN A 417 -3.15 -6.89 -12.96
C GLN A 417 -2.97 -6.21 -11.60
N PRO A 418 -3.53 -5.01 -11.38
CA PRO A 418 -3.46 -4.35 -10.08
C PRO A 418 -4.10 -5.21 -8.97
N THR A 419 -3.48 -5.25 -7.80
CA THR A 419 -3.93 -5.98 -6.62
C THR A 419 -3.87 -5.11 -5.37
N GLY A 420 -4.55 -5.54 -4.31
CA GLY A 420 -4.52 -4.88 -3.00
C GLY A 420 -5.37 -3.60 -2.94
N GLY A 421 -5.15 -2.82 -1.88
CA GLY A 421 -5.86 -1.58 -1.61
C GLY A 421 -5.19 -0.77 -0.50
N ALA A 422 -5.69 0.44 -0.26
CA ALA A 422 -5.26 1.25 0.88
C ALA A 422 -6.38 1.37 1.92
N THR A 423 -6.05 1.21 3.20
CA THR A 423 -7.03 1.25 4.30
C THR A 423 -6.57 2.23 5.37
N PRO A 424 -7.44 3.16 5.82
CA PRO A 424 -7.13 4.08 6.93
C PRO A 424 -6.66 3.38 8.21
N LYS A 425 -5.71 4.01 8.93
CA LYS A 425 -5.14 3.55 10.20
C LYS A 425 -5.02 4.69 11.21
N THR A 426 -4.74 4.31 12.46
CA THR A 426 -4.53 5.24 13.58
C THR A 426 -5.67 6.26 13.72
N PRO A 427 -6.89 5.79 14.02
CA PRO A 427 -8.04 6.67 14.16
C PRO A 427 -7.85 7.66 15.30
N VAL A 428 -8.38 8.87 15.12
CA VAL A 428 -8.52 9.92 16.15
C VAL A 428 -9.96 10.41 16.10
N THR A 429 -10.63 10.41 17.24
CA THR A 429 -12.01 10.89 17.38
C THR A 429 -12.01 12.31 17.92
N PHE A 430 -12.72 13.20 17.25
CA PHE A 430 -13.11 14.52 17.75
C PHE A 430 -14.60 14.51 18.07
N CYS A 431 -14.96 15.07 19.22
CA CYS A 431 -16.34 15.26 19.64
C CYS A 431 -16.57 16.74 19.85
N CYS A 432 -17.48 17.30 19.07
CA CYS A 432 -17.72 18.72 18.96
C CYS A 432 -19.11 19.10 19.49
N THR A 433 -19.28 20.38 19.80
CA THR A 433 -20.56 20.92 20.30
C THR A 433 -21.64 21.10 19.25
N LYS A 434 -21.29 21.15 17.96
CA LYS A 434 -22.23 21.33 16.84
C LYS A 434 -21.68 20.87 15.51
#